data_AF-A0A925F9H1-F1
#
_entry.id   AF-A0A925F9H1-F1
#
_cell.length_a   1.000
_cell.length_b   1.000
_cell.length_c   1.000
_cell.angle_alpha   90.00
_cell.angle_beta   90.00
_cell.angle_gamma   90.00
#
_symmetry.space_group_name_H-M   'P 1'
#
loop_
_entity.id
_entity.type
_entity.pdbx_description
1 polymer ?
#
loop_
_entity_poly.entity_id
_entity_poly.type
_entity_poly.pdbx_seq_one_letter_code
_entity_poly.pdbx_strand_id
1 'polypeptide(L)' 'MLKLTAMPKKLVVIGGGVIGSEYAGTFAALDVEVHLVDGRDVLMQFLDAEISRALAEAMAANGVQFHWKERVTGCDAS' A
#
# COMPACT_ATOMS: atom_id res chain seq x y z
N MET A 1 12.74 0.78 -13.71
CA MET A 1 13.00 1.46 -12.42
C MET A 1 12.22 2.77 -12.40
N LEU A 2 11.55 3.11 -11.30
CA LEU A 2 10.78 4.35 -11.16
C LEU A 2 11.70 5.57 -11.39
N LYS A 3 11.24 6.50 -12.22
CA LYS A 3 11.93 7.77 -12.46
C LYS A 3 11.32 8.85 -11.57
N LEU A 4 11.71 8.85 -10.30
CA LEU A 4 11.36 9.90 -9.33
C LEU A 4 12.50 10.92 -9.27
N THR A 5 12.17 12.21 -9.37
CA THR A 5 13.15 13.30 -9.27
C THR A 5 13.42 13.70 -7.81
N ALA A 6 12.49 13.40 -6.91
CA ALA A 6 12.60 13.59 -5.47
C ALA A 6 11.70 12.58 -4.74
N MET A 7 11.94 12.40 -3.43
CA MET A 7 11.07 11.57 -2.60
C MET A 7 9.73 12.30 -2.38
N PRO A 8 8.58 11.66 -2.66
CA PRO A 8 7.29 12.26 -2.36
C PRO A 8 7.07 12.32 -0.84
N LYS A 9 6.31 13.32 -0.38
CA LYS A 9 5.89 13.40 1.03
C LYS A 9 4.74 12.44 1.35
N LYS A 10 3.87 12.20 0.35
CA LYS A 10 2.68 11.35 0.44
C LYS A 10 2.58 10.48 -0.79
N LEU A 11 2.15 9.24 -0.63
CA LEU A 11 1.96 8.28 -1.71
C LEU A 11 0.68 7.49 -1.51
N VAL A 12 -0.14 7.38 -2.55
CA VAL A 12 -1.27 6.44 -2.60
C VAL A 12 -0.88 5.26 -3.49
N VAL A 13 -1.01 4.04 -2.97
CA VAL A 13 -0.83 2.79 -3.70
C VAL A 13 -2.19 2.13 -3.89
N ILE A 14 -2.55 1.84 -5.14
CA ILE A 14 -3.84 1.22 -5.48
C ILE A 14 -3.60 -0.27 -5.74
N GLY A 15 -4.15 -1.12 -4.88
CA GLY A 15 -4.07 -2.58 -4.92
C GLY A 15 -2.97 -3.17 -4.02
N GLY A 16 -3.38 -4.00 -3.07
CA GLY A 16 -2.56 -4.81 -2.17
C GLY A 16 -2.16 -6.18 -2.75
N GLY A 17 -1.84 -6.22 -4.04
CA GLY A 17 -1.12 -7.36 -4.63
C GLY A 17 0.38 -7.29 -4.33
N VAL A 18 1.17 -8.25 -4.82
CA VAL A 18 2.62 -8.33 -4.56
C VAL A 18 3.34 -7.00 -4.78
N ILE A 19 3.19 -6.42 -5.97
CA ILE A 19 3.87 -5.18 -6.37
C ILE A 19 3.43 -3.99 -5.51
N GLY A 20 2.13 -3.88 -5.21
CA GLY A 20 1.61 -2.78 -4.40
C GLY A 20 2.13 -2.86 -2.96
N SER A 21 2.16 -4.06 -2.39
CA SER A 21 2.72 -4.29 -1.06
C SER A 21 4.21 -3.96 -0.97
N GLU A 22 4.99 -4.34 -2.00
CA GLU A 22 6.42 -4.02 -2.08
C GLU A 22 6.66 -2.50 -2.08
N TYR A 23 5.93 -1.75 -2.93
CA TYR A 23 6.08 -0.31 -2.97
C TYR A 23 5.58 0.37 -1.70
N ALA A 24 4.43 -0.06 -1.18
CA ALA A 24 3.88 0.52 0.04
C ALA A 24 4.85 0.35 1.22
N GLY A 25 5.39 -0.86 1.41
CA GLY A 25 6.39 -1.12 2.45
C GLY A 25 7.69 -0.35 2.23
N THR A 26 8.21 -0.33 1.00
CA THR A 26 9.46 0.38 0.68
C THR A 26 9.36 1.88 0.97
N PHE A 27 8.29 2.54 0.52
CA PHE A 27 8.12 3.97 0.72
C PHE A 27 7.79 4.33 2.18
N ALA A 28 7.03 3.48 2.88
CA ALA A 28 6.76 3.69 4.30
C ALA A 28 8.06 3.60 5.13
N ALA A 29 8.95 2.65 4.81
CA ALA A 29 10.28 2.56 5.43
C ALA A 29 11.21 3.76 5.12
N LEU A 30 10.86 4.59 4.14
CA LEU A 30 11.54 5.83 3.78
C LEU A 30 10.83 7.07 4.34
N ASP A 31 10.00 6.90 5.38
CA ASP A 31 9.21 7.95 6.06
C ASP A 31 8.23 8.69 5.13
N VAL A 32 7.81 8.08 4.02
CA VAL A 32 6.72 8.60 3.19
C VAL A 32 5.38 8.25 3.83
N GLU A 33 4.45 9.21 3.87
CA GLU A 33 3.08 8.93 4.27
C GLU A 33 2.39 8.09 3.19
N VAL A 34 2.27 6.78 3.44
CA VAL A 34 1.73 5.82 2.47
C VAL A 34 0.29 5.43 2.83
N HIS A 35 -0.60 5.53 1.85
CA HIS A 35 -1.94 4.97 1.90
C HIS A 35 -2.09 3.86 0.86
N LEU A 36 -2.50 2.66 1.28
CA LEU A 36 -2.80 1.53 0.40
C LEU A 36 -4.32 1.35 0.32
N VAL A 37 -4.88 1.47 -0.88
CA VAL A 37 -6.31 1.31 -1.16
C VAL A 37 -6.54 0.02 -1.92
N ASP A 38 -7.41 -0.86 -1.44
CA ASP A 38 -7.83 -2.08 -2.16
C ASP A 38 -9.33 -2.32 -2.03
N GLY A 39 -9.95 -2.80 -3.11
CA GLY A 39 -11.37 -3.17 -3.11
C GLY A 39 -11.66 -4.45 -2.35
N ARG A 40 -10.62 -5.21 -1.98
CA ARG A 40 -10.68 -6.40 -1.12
C ARG A 40 -10.43 -6.00 0.34
N ASP A 41 -10.55 -6.98 1.23
CA ASP A 41 -10.26 -6.84 2.67
C ASP A 41 -9.09 -7.69 3.14
N VAL A 42 -8.33 -8.25 2.19
CA VAL A 42 -7.18 -9.10 2.45
C VAL A 42 -6.01 -8.71 1.58
N LEU A 43 -4.83 -8.58 2.20
CA LEU A 43 -3.57 -8.33 1.52
C LEU A 43 -3.10 -9.61 0.82
N MET A 44 -2.64 -9.54 -0.44
CA MET A 44 -2.06 -10.70 -1.13
C MET A 44 -2.87 -11.99 -0.97
N GLN A 45 -4.13 -11.98 -1.44
CA GLN A 45 -5.14 -13.05 -1.30
C GLN A 45 -4.72 -14.49 -1.64
N PHE A 46 -3.56 -14.67 -2.31
CA PHE A 46 -3.02 -15.98 -2.65
C PHE A 46 -2.21 -16.60 -1.49
N LEU A 47 -1.85 -15.80 -0.48
CA LEU A 47 -1.25 -16.29 0.75
C LEU A 47 -2.29 -16.90 1.68
N ASP A 48 -1.80 -17.70 2.63
CA ASP A 48 -2.57 -18.07 3.79
C ASP A 48 -3.07 -16.83 4.56
N ALA A 49 -4.29 -16.92 5.09
CA ALA A 49 -4.97 -15.80 5.74
C ALA A 49 -4.23 -15.29 6.98
N GLU A 50 -3.59 -16.18 7.75
CA GLU A 50 -2.83 -15.78 8.93
C GLU A 50 -1.58 -15.01 8.54
N ILE A 51 -0.87 -15.47 7.50
CA ILE A 51 0.34 -14.82 6.97
C ILE A 51 -0.02 -13.46 6.38
N SER A 52 -1.10 -13.39 5.59
CA SER A 52 -1.60 -12.14 5.02
C SER A 52 -1.90 -11.10 6.11
N ARG A 53 -2.61 -11.51 7.16
CA ARG A 53 -2.94 -10.65 8.30
C ARG A 53 -1.69 -10.19 9.03
N ALA A 54 -0.78 -11.10 9.37
CA ALA A 54 0.46 -10.77 10.07
C ALA A 54 1.32 -9.78 9.25
N LEU A 55 1.36 -9.95 7.93
CA LEU A 55 2.04 -9.01 7.04
C LEU A 55 1.36 -7.63 7.04
N ALA A 56 0.03 -7.57 6.94
CA ALA A 56 -0.71 -6.32 6.96
C ALA A 56 -0.49 -5.57 8.29
N GLU A 57 -0.51 -6.28 9.43
CA GLU A 57 -0.22 -5.72 10.75
C GLU A 57 1.21 -5.17 10.84
N ALA A 58 2.21 -5.92 10.33
CA ALA A 58 3.59 -5.47 10.29
C ALA A 58 3.78 -4.23 9.39
N MET A 59 3.13 -4.19 8.23
CA MET A 59 3.14 -3.03 7.34
C MET A 59 2.46 -1.82 7.97
N ALA A 60 1.35 -2.01 8.69
CA ALA A 60 0.67 -0.94 9.41
C ALA A 60 1.54 -0.37 10.52
N ALA A 61 2.23 -1.23 11.28
CA ALA A 61 3.19 -0.81 12.29
C ALA A 61 4.36 -0.01 11.70
N ASN A 62 4.73 -0.29 10.45
CA ASN A 62 5.76 0.44 9.69
C ASN A 62 5.23 1.68 8.95
N GLY A 63 4.00 2.12 9.21
CA GLY A 63 3.48 3.40 8.71
C GLY A 63 2.57 3.33 7.48
N VAL A 64 2.22 2.13 6.99
CA VAL A 64 1.24 1.98 5.90
C VAL A 64 -0.18 2.13 6.43
N GLN A 65 -0.96 3.02 5.84
CA GLN A 65 -2.39 3.18 6.16
C GLN A 65 -3.25 2.41 5.16
N PHE A 66 -4.08 1.49 5.64
CA PHE A 66 -4.91 0.64 4.80
C PHE A 66 -6.35 1.17 4.65
N HIS A 67 -6.85 1.15 3.42
CA HIS A 67 -8.24 1.44 3.05
C HIS A 67 -8.82 0.22 2.34
N TRP A 68 -9.57 -0.58 3.09
CA TRP A 68 -10.12 -1.85 2.62
C TRP A 68 -11.56 -1.69 2.11
N LYS A 69 -11.96 -2.56 1.18
CA LYS A 69 -13.31 -2.54 0.55
C LYS A 69 -13.60 -1.21 -0.16
N GLU A 70 -12.56 -0.51 -0.59
CA GLU A 70 -12.66 0.78 -1.26
C GLU A 70 -12.18 0.66 -2.71
N ARG A 71 -12.96 1.23 -3.64
CA ARG A 71 -12.64 1.24 -5.07
C ARG A 71 -12.41 2.66 -5.54
N VAL A 72 -11.20 2.93 -6.00
CA VAL A 72 -10.85 4.21 -6.63
C VAL A 72 -11.67 4.40 -7.92
N THR A 73 -12.31 5.57 -8.04
CA THR A 73 -13.18 5.91 -9.19
C THR A 73 -12.56 6.90 -10.17
N GLY A 74 -11.55 7.65 -9.73
CA GLY A 74 -10.88 8.68 -10.53
C GLY A 74 -9.62 9.18 -9.84
N CYS A 75 -8.78 9.88 -10.60
CA CYS A 75 -7.60 10.58 -10.10
C CYS A 75 -7.49 11.88 -10.90
N ASP A 76 -7.69 13.01 -10.22
CA ASP A 76 -7.61 14.33 -10.82
C ASP A 76 -6.23 14.93 -10.54
N ALA A 77 -5.60 15.48 -11.58
CA ALA A 77 -4.38 16.26 -11.43
C ALA A 77 -4.79 17.71 -11.10
N SER A 78 -4.39 18.19 -9.93
CA SER A 78 -4.43 19.62 -9.58
C SER A 78 -3.30 20.37 -10.26
#